data_AF-A4S4F2-F1
#
_entry.id   AF-A4S4F2-F1
#
_cell.length_a   1.000
_cell.length_b   1.000
_cell.length_c   1.000
_cell.angle_alpha   90.00
_cell.angle_beta   90.00
_cell.angle_gamma   90.00
#
_symmetry.space_group_name_H-M   'P 1'
#
loop_
_entity.id
_entity.type
_entity.pdbx_description
1 polymer ?
#
loop_
_entity_poly.entity_id
_entity_poly.type
_entity_poly.pdbx_seq_one_letter_code
_entity_poly.pdbx_strand_id
1 'polypeptide(L)'
;MLGICAASAEEGLAALKTWTAELGLPKGKLHGMDKDGIPVDPPKGAVFIKYNSLSGDAYISGYGGTFRGVLFTPELDDGAFRQYGYLPLDVLL
;
A
#
# COMPACT_ATOMS: atom_id res chain seq x y z
N MET A 1 -5.94 2.22 -7.37
CA MET A 1 -4.52 2.14 -6.89
C MET A 1 -4.42 2.69 -5.48
N LEU A 2 -3.52 2.13 -4.65
CA LEU A 2 -3.19 2.67 -3.32
C LEU A 2 -1.69 2.99 -3.22
N GLY A 3 -1.36 4.03 -2.49
CA GLY A 3 -0.01 4.32 -2.00
C GLY A 3 -0.05 4.52 -0.49
N ILE A 4 0.68 3.70 0.28
CA ILE A 4 0.62 3.70 1.74
C ILE A 4 1.98 4.13 2.29
N CYS A 5 2.02 5.23 3.03
CA CYS A 5 3.19 5.66 3.79
C CYS A 5 2.97 5.35 5.28
N ALA A 6 3.82 4.51 5.88
CA ALA A 6 3.66 4.08 7.27
C ALA A 6 4.98 4.18 8.05
N ALA A 7 4.92 4.21 9.39
CA ALA A 7 6.11 4.31 10.22
C ALA A 7 6.88 2.99 10.32
N SER A 8 6.22 1.87 10.02
CA SER A 8 6.81 0.53 9.99
C SER A 8 6.19 -0.33 8.88
N ALA A 9 6.89 -1.40 8.51
CA ALA A 9 6.34 -2.42 7.61
C ALA A 9 5.07 -3.07 8.18
N GLU A 10 4.99 -3.25 9.50
CA GLU A 10 3.83 -3.81 10.18
C GLU A 10 2.59 -2.95 9.98
N GLU A 11 2.67 -1.65 10.26
CA GLU A 11 1.58 -0.69 10.06
C GLU A 11 1.15 -0.62 8.59
N GLY A 12 2.12 -0.54 7.67
CA GLY A 12 1.82 -0.44 6.24
C GLY A 12 1.11 -1.69 5.72
N LEU A 13 1.57 -2.87 6.14
CA LEU A 13 0.95 -4.15 5.75
C LEU A 13 -0.40 -4.37 6.41
N ALA A 14 -0.61 -3.88 7.65
CA ALA A 14 -1.92 -3.88 8.28
C ALA A 14 -2.91 -3.02 7.48
N ALA A 15 -2.54 -1.79 7.12
CA ALA A 15 -3.36 -0.92 6.29
C ALA A 15 -3.67 -1.56 4.92
N LEU A 16 -2.67 -2.16 4.25
CA LEU A 16 -2.89 -2.86 2.98
C LEU A 16 -3.92 -3.99 3.11
N LYS A 17 -3.82 -4.80 4.18
CA LYS A 17 -4.76 -5.91 4.43
C LYS A 17 -6.18 -5.40 4.66
N THR A 18 -6.35 -4.38 5.50
CA THR A 18 -7.67 -3.77 5.76
C THR A 18 -8.26 -3.18 4.50
N TRP A 19 -7.51 -2.33 3.79
CA TRP A 19 -8.01 -1.67 2.57
C TRP A 19 -8.38 -2.64 1.47
N THR A 20 -7.58 -3.70 1.26
CA THR A 20 -7.93 -4.72 0.25
C THR A 20 -9.11 -5.59 0.66
N ALA A 21 -9.30 -5.85 1.96
CA ALA A 21 -10.44 -6.61 2.45
C ALA A 21 -11.74 -5.80 2.35
N GLU A 22 -11.78 -4.60 2.93
CA GLU A 22 -12.99 -3.77 3.02
C GLU A 22 -13.49 -3.31 1.65
N LEU A 23 -12.58 -3.08 0.71
CA LEU A 23 -12.93 -2.69 -0.67
C LEU A 23 -13.09 -3.88 -1.62
N GLY A 24 -12.95 -5.13 -1.15
CA GLY A 24 -13.07 -6.33 -1.98
C GLY A 24 -12.05 -6.40 -3.13
N LEU A 25 -10.85 -5.85 -2.93
CA LEU A 25 -9.82 -5.72 -3.97
C LEU A 25 -8.99 -7.02 -4.12
N PRO A 26 -8.45 -7.31 -5.31
CA PRO A 26 -7.67 -8.52 -5.54
C PRO A 26 -6.39 -8.54 -4.71
N LYS A 27 -5.93 -9.75 -4.37
CA LYS A 27 -4.69 -9.99 -3.62
C LYS A 27 -3.70 -10.72 -4.54
N GLY A 28 -2.58 -10.06 -4.80
CA GLY A 28 -1.48 -10.58 -5.60
C GLY A 28 -0.21 -10.76 -4.78
N LYS A 29 0.94 -10.71 -5.45
CA LYS A 29 2.26 -10.86 -4.82
C LYS A 29 2.67 -9.58 -4.10
N LEU A 30 3.34 -9.73 -2.96
CA LEU A 30 4.07 -8.65 -2.31
C LEU A 30 5.54 -8.71 -2.73
N HIS A 31 5.93 -7.79 -3.60
CA HIS A 31 7.31 -7.60 -4.06
C HIS A 31 8.11 -6.76 -3.07
N GLY A 32 9.43 -6.93 -3.07
CA GLY A 32 10.35 -6.24 -2.14
C GLY A 32 10.62 -7.02 -0.84
N MET A 33 10.14 -8.26 -0.76
CA MET A 33 10.31 -9.18 0.39
C MET A 33 11.19 -10.40 0.06
N ASP A 34 11.74 -10.46 -1.15
CA ASP A 34 12.72 -11.47 -1.57
C ASP A 34 13.79 -10.85 -2.46
N LYS A 35 14.96 -11.49 -2.53
CA LYS A 35 16.00 -11.24 -3.51
C LYS A 35 16.45 -12.58 -4.09
N ASP A 36 16.23 -12.77 -5.38
CA ASP A 36 16.56 -14.01 -6.10
C ASP A 36 15.93 -15.26 -5.46
N GLY A 37 14.70 -15.15 -4.96
CA GLY A 37 13.96 -16.24 -4.31
C GLY A 37 14.35 -16.47 -2.85
N ILE A 38 15.29 -15.70 -2.31
CA ILE A 38 15.69 -15.74 -0.90
C ILE A 38 14.91 -14.67 -0.14
N PRO A 39 14.09 -15.03 0.87
CA PRO A 39 13.38 -14.04 1.69
C PRO A 39 14.33 -13.05 2.35
N VAL A 40 13.91 -11.78 2.40
CA VAL A 40 14.61 -10.72 3.13
C VAL A 40 13.70 -10.12 4.19
N ASP A 41 14.32 -9.56 5.23
CA ASP A 41 13.58 -8.82 6.24
C ASP A 41 12.83 -7.63 5.61
N PRO A 42 11.65 -7.26 6.14
CA PRO A 42 10.99 -6.02 5.72
C PRO A 42 11.92 -4.81 5.89
N PRO A 43 11.75 -3.75 5.08
CA PRO A 43 12.52 -2.52 5.26
C PRO A 43 12.39 -2.00 6.70
N LYS A 44 13.52 -1.61 7.31
CA LYS A 44 13.54 -1.05 8.66
C LYS A 44 13.05 0.40 8.63
N GLY A 45 12.25 0.78 9.64
CA GLY A 45 11.69 2.12 9.78
C GLY A 45 10.52 2.37 8.83
N ALA A 46 10.38 3.62 8.39
CA ALA A 46 9.25 4.03 7.57
C ALA A 46 9.27 3.35 6.19
N VAL A 47 8.08 3.01 5.70
CA VAL A 47 7.90 2.28 4.43
C VAL A 47 6.92 2.98 3.50
N PHE A 48 7.06 2.67 2.22
CA PHE A 48 6.08 2.98 1.20
C PHE A 48 5.61 1.67 0.56
N ILE A 49 4.29 1.49 0.45
CA ILE A 49 3.69 0.36 -0.27
C ILE A 49 2.87 0.91 -1.43
N LYS A 50 3.21 0.50 -2.64
CA LYS A 50 2.42 0.78 -3.84
C LYS A 50 1.62 -0.46 -4.19
N TYR A 51 0.30 -0.35 -4.26
CA TYR A 51 -0.61 -1.45 -4.61
C TYR A 51 -1.35 -1.18 -5.91
N ASN A 52 -1.36 -2.17 -6.80
CA ASN A 52 -2.06 -2.15 -8.09
C ASN A 52 -3.36 -2.96 -7.99
N SER A 53 -4.50 -2.29 -8.17
CA SER A 53 -5.83 -2.93 -8.10
C SER A 53 -6.17 -3.80 -9.31
N LEU A 54 -5.41 -3.75 -10.41
CA LEU A 54 -5.63 -4.61 -11.56
C LEU A 54 -5.10 -6.04 -11.34
N SER A 55 -3.87 -6.17 -10.81
CA SER A 55 -3.26 -7.48 -10.54
C SER A 55 -3.40 -7.92 -9.08
N GLY A 56 -3.66 -6.98 -8.18
CA GLY A 56 -3.56 -7.19 -6.74
C GLY A 56 -2.12 -7.16 -6.20
N ASP A 57 -1.12 -6.97 -7.05
CA ASP A 57 0.28 -6.95 -6.62
C ASP A 57 0.59 -5.66 -5.87
N ALA A 58 1.52 -5.78 -4.92
CA ALA A 58 2.07 -4.67 -4.17
C ALA A 58 3.60 -4.69 -4.18
N TYR A 59 4.22 -3.53 -4.01
CA TYR A 59 5.66 -3.39 -3.81
C TYR A 59 5.94 -2.58 -2.55
N ILE A 60 6.77 -3.11 -1.65
CA ILE A 60 7.22 -2.42 -0.44
C ILE A 60 8.68 -1.97 -0.57
N SER A 61 8.96 -0.76 -0.10
CA SER A 61 10.32 -0.22 0.01
C SER A 61 10.47 0.70 1.22
N GLY A 62 11.73 0.98 1.59
CA GLY A 62 12.03 2.01 2.59
C GLY A 62 11.59 3.40 2.12
N TYR A 63 11.08 4.22 3.03
CA TYR A 63 10.52 5.52 2.73
C TYR A 63 11.16 6.63 3.56
N GLY A 64 11.92 7.50 2.89
CA GLY A 64 12.57 8.66 3.52
C GLY A 64 11.68 9.91 3.62
N GLY A 65 10.42 9.84 3.18
CA GLY A 65 9.51 10.99 3.20
C GLY A 65 8.80 11.20 4.55
N THR A 66 8.18 12.36 4.69
CA THR A 66 7.51 12.80 5.93
C THR A 66 6.04 12.45 6.01
N PHE A 67 5.39 12.10 4.90
CA PHE A 67 3.95 11.80 4.88
C PHE A 67 3.61 10.47 5.53
N ARG A 68 2.40 10.36 6.09
CA ARG A 68 1.84 9.12 6.64
C ARG A 68 0.37 9.01 6.23
N GLY A 69 -0.09 7.79 6.01
CA GLY A 69 -1.45 7.50 5.59
C GLY A 69 -1.53 6.91 4.18
N VAL A 70 -2.75 6.87 3.64
CA VAL A 70 -3.08 6.24 2.36
C VAL A 70 -3.43 7.30 1.32
N LEU A 71 -2.73 7.28 0.19
CA LEU A 71 -3.16 7.87 -1.07
C LEU A 71 -4.08 6.88 -1.79
N PHE A 72 -5.33 7.24 -1.97
CA PHE A 72 -6.35 6.45 -2.66
C PHE A 72 -6.63 7.06 -4.03
N THR A 73 -6.39 6.30 -5.08
CA THR A 73 -6.66 6.70 -6.46
C THR A 73 -7.70 5.73 -7.05
N PRO A 74 -9.01 6.02 -6.89
CA PRO A 74 -10.07 5.20 -7.47
C PRO A 74 -10.19 5.42 -8.97
N GLU A 75 -10.74 4.41 -9.65
CA GLU A 75 -11.30 4.56 -10.97
C GLU A 75 -12.79 4.90 -10.81
N LEU A 76 -13.24 5.95 -11.49
CA LEU A 76 -14.61 6.47 -11.40
C LEU A 76 -15.22 6.50 -12.80
N ASP A 77 -16.54 6.40 -12.88
CA ASP A 77 -17.27 6.25 -14.15
C ASP A 77 -17.15 7.47 -15.09
N ASP A 78 -16.72 8.62 -14.57
CA ASP A 78 -16.50 9.83 -15.35
C ASP A 78 -15.12 9.88 -16.04
N GLY A 79 -14.28 8.86 -15.84
CA GLY A 79 -12.94 8.75 -16.44
C GLY A 79 -11.94 9.78 -15.94
N ALA A 80 -12.30 10.63 -14.97
CA ALA A 80 -11.42 11.67 -14.48
C ALA A 80 -10.49 11.12 -13.39
N PHE A 81 -9.19 11.37 -13.56
CA PHE A 81 -8.19 11.01 -12.56
C PHE A 81 -8.42 11.78 -11.26
N ARG A 82 -8.57 11.06 -10.15
CA ARG A 82 -8.66 11.64 -8.81
C ARG A 82 -7.79 10.87 -7.84
N GLN A 83 -7.16 11.62 -6.94
CA GLN A 83 -6.35 11.07 -5.87
C GLN A 83 -6.74 11.77 -4.56
N TYR A 84 -7.04 10.98 -3.54
CA TYR A 84 -7.44 11.43 -2.22
C TYR A 84 -6.37 11.01 -1.21
N GLY A 85 -5.99 11.91 -0.32
CA GLY A 85 -5.10 11.56 0.79
C GLY A 85 -4.27 12.73 1.33
N TYR A 86 -3.39 12.46 2.29
CA TYR A 86 -3.19 11.15 2.92
C TYR A 86 -4.30 10.86 3.94
N LEU A 87 -5.05 9.78 3.72
CA LEU A 87 -6.09 9.32 4.65
C LEU A 87 -5.44 8.56 5.82
N PRO A 88 -6.02 8.59 7.04
CA PRO A 88 -5.50 7.80 8.16
C PRO A 88 -5.33 6.31 7.80
N LEU A 89 -4.30 5.66 8.35
CA LEU A 89 -4.00 4.25 8.06
C LEU A 89 -5.13 3.30 8.50
N ASP A 90 -5.91 3.74 9.48
CA ASP A 90 -6.99 3.04 10.18
C ASP A 90 -8.38 3.56 9.79
N VAL A 91 -8.52 4.37 8.74
CA VAL A 91 -9.81 5.01 8.38
C VAL A 91 -10.94 4.02 8.03
N LEU A 92 -10.60 2.75 7.79
CA LEU A 92 -11.55 1.66 7.47
C LEU A 92 -11.68 0.62 8.59
N LEU A 93 -11.11 0.87 9.78
CA LEU A 93 -11.28 0.03 10.98
C LEU A 93 -12.55 0.36 11.76
#